data_AF-A0A974AXE6-F1
#
_entry.id   AF-A0A974AXE6-F1
#
_cell.length_a   1.000
_cell.length_b   1.000
_cell.length_c   1.000
_cell.angle_alpha   90.00
_cell.angle_beta   90.00
_cell.angle_gamma   90.00
#
_symmetry.space_group_name_H-M   'P 1'
#
loop_
_entity.id
_entity.type
_entity.pdbx_description
1 polymer ?
#
loop_
_entity_poly.entity_id
_entity_poly.type
_entity_poly.pdbx_seq_one_letter_code
_entity_poly.pdbx_strand_id
1 'polypeptide(L)'
;MHFQRIDHIDWHKVVNERGPIRFVVPVLVLDELDEKRYTGSQQVRKAARTALAPINERLADLESAGYAQLSGEVTLEFLLAGGNNLRGNADSDILDQAEFLQHVARRDVTVATGDHGMRARAVTRKLKVATMPSGLARNMDEAKGEVHNS
;
A
#
# COMPACT_ATOMS: atom_id res chain seq x y z
N MET A 1 -17.63 10.09 1.71
CA MET A 1 -16.37 9.51 2.25
C MET A 1 -15.19 10.38 1.87
N HIS A 2 -14.20 10.56 2.74
CA HIS A 2 -12.94 11.26 2.45
C HIS A 2 -11.81 10.23 2.44
N PHE A 3 -11.15 10.08 1.30
CA PHE A 3 -9.89 9.36 1.24
C PHE A 3 -8.83 10.21 1.94
N GLN A 4 -8.17 9.65 2.94
CA GLN A 4 -7.10 10.31 3.67
C GLN A 4 -5.79 10.14 2.90
N ARG A 5 -4.96 11.19 2.87
CA ARG A 5 -3.63 11.11 2.27
C ARG A 5 -2.72 10.21 3.11
N ILE A 6 -1.80 9.50 2.46
CA ILE A 6 -0.90 8.55 3.14
C ILE A 6 0.05 9.21 4.16
N ASP A 7 0.35 10.51 3.99
CA ASP A 7 1.17 11.30 4.90
C ASP A 7 0.43 11.81 6.13
N HIS A 8 -0.91 11.74 6.14
CA HIS A 8 -1.74 12.13 7.28
C HIS A 8 -2.08 10.96 8.20
N ILE A 9 -1.62 9.75 7.88
CA ILE A 9 -1.92 8.53 8.63
C ILE A 9 -0.88 8.34 9.73
N ASP A 10 -1.37 8.03 10.93
CA ASP A 10 -0.52 7.61 12.04
C ASP A 10 -0.09 6.15 11.84
N TRP A 11 1.00 5.96 11.08
CA TRP A 11 1.54 4.64 10.77
C TRP A 11 2.02 3.90 12.01
N HIS A 12 2.49 4.59 13.05
CA HIS A 12 2.88 3.98 14.33
C HIS A 12 1.70 3.29 14.99
N LYS A 13 0.52 3.93 14.97
CA LYS A 13 -0.72 3.30 15.44
C LYS A 13 -1.17 2.13 14.56
N VAL A 14 -0.96 2.21 13.25
CA VAL A 14 -1.35 1.15 12.30
C VAL A 14 -0.55 -0.13 12.51
N VAL A 15 0.79 -0.01 12.64
CA VAL A 15 1.67 -1.16 12.82
C VAL A 15 1.92 -1.51 14.29
N ASN A 16 1.43 -0.68 15.22
CA ASN A 16 1.66 -0.79 16.67
C ASN A 16 3.15 -0.82 17.06
N GLU A 17 3.94 0.11 16.49
CA GLU A 17 5.39 0.23 16.72
C GLU A 17 5.75 1.69 17.03
N ARG A 18 6.72 1.92 17.93
CA ARG A 18 7.09 3.27 18.43
C ARG A 18 8.39 3.85 17.87
N GLY A 19 9.07 3.14 16.96
CA GLY A 19 10.33 3.58 16.36
C GLY A 19 10.19 3.92 14.87
N PRO A 20 11.30 4.34 14.22
CA PRO A 20 11.28 4.76 12.83
C PRO A 20 10.67 3.72 11.88
N ILE A 21 9.77 4.18 11.00
CA ILE A 21 9.04 3.35 10.04
C ILE A 21 9.56 3.64 8.64
N ARG A 22 9.89 2.57 7.89
CA ARG A 22 10.18 2.65 6.46
C ARG A 22 8.94 2.18 5.71
N PHE A 23 8.19 3.12 5.16
CA PHE A 23 7.01 2.86 4.35
C PHE A 23 7.45 2.52 2.92
N VAL A 24 7.38 1.24 2.58
CA VAL A 24 7.83 0.72 1.29
C VAL A 24 6.64 0.53 0.35
N VAL A 25 6.69 1.13 -0.82
CA VAL A 25 5.69 0.96 -1.88
C VAL A 25 6.29 0.16 -3.04
N PRO A 26 5.80 -1.07 -3.31
CA PRO A 26 6.18 -1.80 -4.51
C PRO A 26 5.78 -1.02 -5.77
N VAL A 27 6.66 -0.96 -6.77
CA VAL A 27 6.38 -0.24 -8.03
C VAL A 27 5.09 -0.73 -8.70
N LEU A 28 4.78 -2.03 -8.62
CA LEU A 28 3.53 -2.57 -9.17
C LEU A 28 2.26 -1.93 -8.58
N VAL A 29 2.31 -1.48 -7.33
CA VAL A 29 1.20 -0.77 -6.68
C VAL A 29 1.09 0.64 -7.25
N LEU A 30 2.21 1.29 -7.59
CA LEU A 30 2.21 2.59 -8.27
C LEU A 30 1.61 2.48 -9.66
N ASP A 31 2.00 1.46 -10.42
CA ASP A 31 1.47 1.19 -11.76
C ASP A 31 -0.06 1.00 -11.71
N GLU A 32 -0.53 0.18 -10.77
CA GLU A 32 -1.98 -0.06 -10.60
C GLU A 32 -2.73 1.20 -10.15
N LEU A 33 -2.15 2.03 -9.26
CA LEU A 33 -2.73 3.29 -8.85
C LEU A 33 -2.79 4.31 -9.99
N ASP A 34 -1.75 4.37 -10.83
CA ASP A 34 -1.74 5.27 -11.97
C ASP A 34 -2.78 4.85 -13.03
N GLU A 35 -2.91 3.56 -13.32
CA GLU A 35 -3.98 3.07 -14.20
C GLU A 35 -5.37 3.44 -13.64
N LYS A 36 -5.61 3.16 -12.35
CA LYS A 36 -6.88 3.45 -11.67
C LYS A 36 -7.21 4.94 -11.63
N ARG A 37 -6.24 5.84 -11.71
CA ARG A 37 -6.44 7.30 -11.79
C ARG A 37 -7.13 7.72 -13.10
N TYR A 38 -7.06 6.90 -14.15
CA TYR A 38 -7.66 7.18 -15.46
C TYR A 38 -8.86 6.29 -15.78
N THR A 39 -8.82 5.01 -15.43
CA THR A 39 -9.79 4.00 -15.91
C THR A 39 -10.90 3.64 -14.91
N GLY A 40 -10.71 3.93 -13.61
CA GLY A 40 -11.67 3.56 -12.56
C GLY A 40 -12.94 4.42 -12.50
N SER A 41 -13.89 4.08 -11.61
CA SER A 41 -15.04 4.94 -11.29
C SER A 41 -14.59 6.30 -10.72
N GLN A 42 -15.46 7.33 -10.68
CA GLN A 42 -15.10 8.64 -10.11
C GLN A 42 -14.48 8.54 -8.71
N GLN A 43 -15.04 7.66 -7.87
CA GLN A 43 -14.57 7.41 -6.51
C GLN A 43 -13.19 6.73 -6.51
N VAL A 44 -12.98 5.72 -7.35
CA VAL A 44 -11.68 5.03 -7.50
C VAL A 44 -10.60 5.99 -8.02
N ARG A 45 -10.91 6.80 -9.03
CA ARG A 45 -9.99 7.81 -9.56
C ARG A 45 -9.62 8.84 -8.51
N LYS A 46 -10.59 9.30 -7.70
CA LYS A 46 -10.34 10.24 -6.60
C LYS A 46 -9.43 9.60 -5.55
N ALA A 47 -9.69 8.36 -5.15
CA ALA A 47 -8.86 7.62 -4.21
C ALA A 47 -7.41 7.48 -4.70
N ALA A 48 -7.22 7.05 -5.95
CA ALA A 48 -5.91 6.90 -6.56
C ALA A 48 -5.13 8.22 -6.60
N ARG A 49 -5.79 9.32 -7.00
CA ARG A 49 -5.17 10.66 -6.98
C ARG A 49 -4.78 11.10 -5.58
N THR A 50 -5.63 10.87 -4.59
CA THR A 50 -5.34 11.21 -3.19
C THR A 50 -4.18 10.39 -2.63
N ALA A 51 -4.08 9.10 -2.98
CA ALA A 51 -2.98 8.25 -2.56
C ALA A 51 -1.64 8.64 -3.22
N LEU A 52 -1.66 9.00 -4.51
CA LEU A 52 -0.48 9.40 -5.28
C LEU A 52 0.00 10.83 -4.97
N ALA A 53 -0.87 11.72 -4.46
CA ALA A 53 -0.50 13.13 -4.25
C ALA A 53 0.72 13.33 -3.33
N PRO A 54 0.81 12.71 -2.13
CA PRO A 54 1.99 12.84 -1.27
C PRO A 54 3.28 12.29 -1.90
N ILE A 55 3.14 11.27 -2.74
CA ILE A 55 4.25 10.63 -3.46
C ILE A 55 4.79 11.59 -4.52
N ASN A 56 3.91 12.17 -5.35
CA ASN A 56 4.28 13.13 -6.39
C ASN A 56 4.95 14.38 -5.83
N GLU A 57 4.48 14.87 -4.68
CA GLU A 57 5.07 16.03 -3.99
C GLU A 57 6.52 15.78 -3.52
N ARG A 58 6.92 14.50 -3.38
CA ARG A 58 8.22 14.07 -2.84
C ARG A 58 9.09 13.35 -3.87
N LEU A 59 8.71 13.40 -5.15
CA LEU A 59 9.40 12.64 -6.20
C LEU A 59 10.86 13.06 -6.35
N ALA A 60 11.17 14.35 -6.24
CA ALA A 60 12.54 14.86 -6.30
C ALA A 60 13.44 14.31 -5.18
N ASP A 61 12.89 14.12 -3.97
CA ASP A 61 13.62 13.52 -2.84
C ASP A 61 13.87 12.03 -3.10
N LEU A 62 12.84 11.32 -3.60
CA LEU A 62 12.93 9.90 -3.97
C LEU A 62 13.96 9.67 -5.09
N GLU A 63 14.00 10.55 -6.10
CA GLU A 63 14.96 10.48 -7.21
C GLU A 63 16.40 10.76 -6.76
N SER A 64 16.59 11.70 -5.84
CA SER A 64 17.93 12.14 -5.43
C SER A 64 18.55 11.28 -4.33
N ALA A 65 17.74 10.84 -3.35
CA ALA A 65 18.22 10.14 -2.17
C ALA A 65 17.78 8.67 -2.10
N GLY A 66 16.85 8.24 -2.96
CA GLY A 66 16.23 6.90 -2.92
C GLY A 66 15.15 6.73 -1.84
N TYR A 67 14.90 7.76 -1.04
CA TYR A 67 13.84 7.81 -0.03
C TYR A 67 13.36 9.25 0.17
N ALA A 68 12.16 9.42 0.73
CA ALA A 68 11.65 10.73 1.13
C ALA A 68 11.05 10.70 2.55
N GLN A 69 10.98 11.85 3.21
CA GLN A 69 10.27 11.95 4.49
C GLN A 69 8.76 11.99 4.23
N LEU A 70 8.01 10.98 4.67
CA LEU A 70 6.56 10.94 4.52
C LEU A 70 5.89 11.82 5.59
N SER A 71 6.13 11.52 6.86
CA SER A 71 5.69 12.29 8.03
C SER A 71 6.48 11.88 9.28
N GLY A 72 6.84 12.84 10.16
CA GLY A 72 7.49 12.52 11.44
C GLY A 72 8.74 11.64 11.31
N GLU A 73 8.70 10.42 11.86
CA GLU A 73 9.75 9.39 11.76
C GLU A 73 9.47 8.31 10.68
N VAL A 74 8.55 8.60 9.76
CA VAL A 74 8.13 7.70 8.68
C VAL A 74 8.77 8.13 7.36
N THR A 75 9.64 7.30 6.79
CA THR A 75 10.20 7.49 5.44
C THR A 75 9.39 6.74 4.39
N LEU A 76 9.44 7.19 3.14
CA LEU A 76 8.85 6.57 1.96
C LEU A 76 9.98 6.07 1.06
N GLU A 77 9.89 4.81 0.62
CA GLU A 77 10.83 4.18 -0.30
C GLU A 77 10.07 3.39 -1.37
N PHE A 78 10.62 3.32 -2.58
CA PHE A 78 10.09 2.46 -3.64
C PHE A 78 10.87 1.16 -3.73
N LEU A 79 10.14 0.06 -3.93
CA LEU A 79 10.73 -1.24 -4.15
C LEU A 79 10.41 -1.71 -5.57
N LEU A 80 11.45 -1.89 -6.38
CA LEU A 80 11.31 -2.49 -7.70
C LEU A 80 11.01 -3.98 -7.54
N ALA A 81 10.02 -4.47 -8.28
CA ALA A 81 9.76 -5.90 -8.30
C ALA A 81 10.95 -6.65 -8.91
N GLY A 82 11.41 -7.71 -8.23
CA GLY A 82 12.39 -8.63 -8.81
C GLY A 82 11.84 -9.20 -10.12
N GLY A 83 12.68 -9.32 -11.14
CA GLY A 83 12.32 -9.61 -12.54
C GLY A 83 11.62 -10.96 -12.84
N ASN A 84 11.02 -11.61 -11.85
CA ASN A 84 10.25 -12.85 -12.01
C ASN A 84 8.76 -12.60 -12.33
N ASN A 85 8.43 -11.50 -13.02
CA ASN A 85 7.10 -11.23 -13.58
C ASN A 85 6.76 -12.17 -14.75
N LEU A 86 6.71 -13.47 -14.46
CA LEU A 86 6.17 -14.48 -15.36
C LEU A 86 4.88 -15.03 -14.73
N ARG A 87 3.80 -14.25 -14.84
CA ARG A 87 2.39 -14.72 -14.78
C ARG A 87 1.81 -15.04 -13.40
N GLY A 88 2.22 -14.35 -12.34
CA GLY A 88 1.68 -14.49 -10.97
C GLY A 88 0.55 -13.51 -10.62
N ASN A 89 -0.13 -13.76 -9.49
CA ASN A 89 -1.06 -12.82 -8.85
C ASN A 89 -0.24 -11.68 -8.19
N ALA A 90 -0.55 -10.41 -8.47
CA ALA A 90 0.13 -9.25 -7.90
C ALA A 90 0.25 -9.28 -6.36
N ASP A 91 -0.76 -9.82 -5.67
CA ASP A 91 -0.69 -10.01 -4.21
C ASP A 91 0.48 -10.92 -3.80
N SER A 92 0.71 -12.01 -4.56
CA SER A 92 1.78 -12.95 -4.28
C SER A 92 3.14 -12.28 -4.46
N ASP A 93 3.30 -11.45 -5.49
CA ASP A 93 4.56 -10.76 -5.76
C ASP A 93 4.89 -9.74 -4.65
N ILE A 94 3.86 -9.02 -4.14
CA ILE A 94 4.03 -8.14 -2.97
C ILE A 94 4.47 -8.95 -1.75
N LEU A 95 3.87 -10.12 -1.51
CA LEU A 95 4.21 -10.97 -0.37
C LEU A 95 5.60 -11.61 -0.49
N ASP A 96 6.00 -12.02 -1.69
CA ASP A 96 7.35 -12.53 -1.97
C ASP A 96 8.40 -11.47 -1.67
N GLN A 97 8.14 -10.21 -2.06
CA GLN A 97 9.02 -9.09 -1.75
C GLN A 97 9.07 -8.78 -0.25
N ALA A 98 7.93 -8.81 0.44
CA ALA A 98 7.88 -8.59 1.89
C ALA A 98 8.68 -9.66 2.65
N GLU A 99 8.54 -10.93 2.26
CA GLU A 99 9.29 -12.06 2.83
C GLU A 99 10.79 -11.94 2.54
N PHE A 100 11.15 -11.61 1.31
CA PHE A 100 12.54 -11.34 0.93
C PHE A 100 13.15 -10.20 1.75
N LEU A 101 12.43 -9.07 1.90
CA LEU A 101 12.88 -7.93 2.70
C LEU A 101 13.06 -8.32 4.17
N GLN A 102 12.13 -9.07 4.75
CA GLN A 102 12.23 -9.56 6.13
C GLN A 102 13.49 -10.39 6.34
N HIS A 103 13.80 -11.29 5.39
CA HIS A 103 14.99 -12.13 5.45
C HIS A 103 16.29 -11.33 5.30
N VAL A 104 16.37 -10.43 4.31
CA VAL A 104 17.59 -9.65 4.04
C VAL A 104 17.84 -8.61 5.12
N ALA A 105 16.81 -7.89 5.55
CA ALA A 105 16.93 -6.85 6.57
C ALA A 105 17.06 -7.42 8.00
N ARG A 106 16.75 -8.71 8.20
CA ARG A 106 16.65 -9.36 9.53
C ARG A 106 15.78 -8.56 10.49
N ARG A 107 14.69 -8.01 9.98
CA ARG A 107 13.71 -7.19 10.71
C ARG A 107 12.32 -7.61 10.27
N ASP A 108 11.39 -7.62 11.22
CA ASP A 108 10.00 -7.93 10.91
C ASP A 108 9.42 -6.93 9.89
N VAL A 109 8.75 -7.46 8.87
CA VAL A 109 8.01 -6.67 7.89
C VAL A 109 6.52 -6.81 8.16
N THR A 110 5.81 -5.68 8.18
CA THR A 110 4.36 -5.64 8.36
C THR A 110 3.68 -5.30 7.05
N VAL A 111 2.83 -6.19 6.55
CA VAL A 111 2.00 -5.97 5.37
C VAL A 111 0.71 -5.26 5.80
N ALA A 112 0.50 -4.03 5.34
CA ALA A 112 -0.76 -3.33 5.53
C ALA A 112 -1.72 -3.68 4.39
N THR A 113 -2.86 -4.32 4.70
CA THR A 113 -3.86 -4.68 3.70
C THR A 113 -5.29 -4.65 4.22
N GLY A 114 -6.22 -4.27 3.35
CA GLY A 114 -7.66 -4.39 3.55
C GLY A 114 -8.26 -5.66 2.95
N ASP A 115 -7.48 -6.40 2.15
CA ASP A 115 -7.94 -7.63 1.49
C ASP A 115 -7.78 -8.85 2.41
N HIS A 116 -8.85 -9.64 2.55
CA HIS A 116 -8.87 -10.81 3.43
C HIS A 116 -8.01 -11.95 2.88
N GLY A 117 -7.97 -12.12 1.57
CA GLY A 117 -7.15 -13.13 0.91
C GLY A 117 -5.67 -12.84 1.08
N MET A 118 -5.24 -11.61 0.83
CA MET A 118 -3.87 -11.13 1.04
C MET A 118 -3.46 -11.27 2.51
N ARG A 119 -4.35 -10.92 3.45
CA ARG A 119 -4.12 -11.13 4.89
C ARG A 119 -3.87 -12.61 5.20
N ALA A 120 -4.75 -13.51 4.74
CA ALA A 120 -4.59 -14.94 5.00
C ALA A 120 -3.25 -15.46 4.45
N ARG A 121 -2.89 -15.08 3.22
CA ARG A 121 -1.61 -15.47 2.59
C ARG A 121 -0.41 -14.91 3.34
N ALA A 122 -0.44 -13.65 3.79
CA ALA A 122 0.64 -13.06 4.58
C ALA A 122 0.87 -13.82 5.90
N VAL A 123 -0.21 -14.19 6.60
CA VAL A 123 -0.13 -14.99 7.84
C VAL A 123 0.50 -16.37 7.57
N THR A 124 0.14 -17.04 6.47
CA THR A 124 0.75 -18.35 6.12
C THR A 124 2.26 -18.25 5.84
N ARG A 125 2.74 -17.07 5.44
CA ARG A 125 4.14 -16.74 5.21
C ARG A 125 4.86 -16.17 6.43
N LYS A 126 4.21 -16.17 7.60
CA LYS A 126 4.75 -15.64 8.87
C LYS A 126 5.13 -14.15 8.80
N LEU A 127 4.44 -13.38 7.97
CA LEU A 127 4.56 -11.92 7.94
C LEU A 127 3.62 -11.31 8.98
N LYS A 128 4.02 -10.19 9.60
CA LYS A 128 3.09 -9.39 10.40
C LYS A 128 2.06 -8.75 9.46
N VAL A 129 0.82 -8.58 9.92
CA VAL A 129 -0.24 -7.96 9.13
C VAL A 129 -0.92 -6.86 9.92
N ALA A 130 -1.08 -5.70 9.30
CA ALA A 130 -1.89 -4.59 9.80
C ALA A 130 -3.12 -4.39 8.91
N THR A 131 -4.22 -3.98 9.53
CA THR A 131 -5.41 -3.55 8.78
C THR A 131 -5.14 -2.20 8.15
N MET A 132 -5.41 -2.07 6.85
CA MET A 132 -5.32 -0.78 6.18
C MET A 132 -6.30 0.21 6.84
N PRO A 133 -5.87 1.44 7.15
CA PRO A 133 -6.75 2.45 7.76
C PRO A 133 -8.01 2.65 6.96
N SER A 134 -9.16 2.81 7.63
CA SER A 134 -10.45 3.06 6.98
C SER A 134 -10.46 4.32 6.10
N GLY A 135 -9.58 5.28 6.37
CA GLY A 135 -9.35 6.45 5.50
C GLY A 135 -8.70 6.12 4.15
N LEU A 136 -8.02 4.99 4.00
CA LEU A 136 -7.50 4.47 2.74
C LEU A 136 -8.36 3.33 2.15
N ALA A 137 -9.12 2.65 3.00
CA ALA A 137 -9.92 1.51 2.58
C ALA A 137 -11.05 1.92 1.63
N ARG A 138 -11.22 1.14 0.58
CA ARG A 138 -12.47 1.09 -0.20
C ARG A 138 -13.53 0.51 0.71
N ASN A 139 -14.58 1.26 1.06
CA ASN A 139 -15.78 0.63 1.61
C ASN A 139 -16.35 -0.30 0.53
N MET A 140 -16.24 -1.61 0.77
CA MET A 140 -16.76 -2.67 -0.11
C MET A 140 -18.29 -2.81 -0.02
N ASP A 141 -18.98 -1.98 0.75
CA ASP A 141 -20.44 -2.10 0.95
C ASP A 141 -21.30 -1.43 -0.13
N GLU A 142 -20.76 -0.59 -1.00
CA GLU A 142 -21.56 0.06 -2.05
C GLU A 142 -21.74 -0.81 -3.32
N ALA A 143 -21.05 -1.95 -3.44
CA ALA A 143 -21.13 -2.82 -4.62
C ALA A 143 -22.16 -3.97 -4.52
N LYS A 144 -22.87 -4.10 -3.39
CA LYS A 144 -23.93 -5.12 -3.20
C LYS A 144 -25.36 -4.55 -3.13
N GLY A 145 -25.54 -3.24 -3.33
CA GLY A 145 -26.83 -2.55 -3.17
C GLY A 145 -27.66 -2.38 -4.44
N GLU A 146 -27.12 -2.54 -5.64
CA GLU A 146 -27.84 -2.29 -6.91
C GLU A 146 -28.28 -3.58 -7.63
N VAL A 147 -28.79 -4.56 -6.89
CA VAL A 147 -29.60 -5.63 -7.47
C VAL A 147 -30.77 -5.96 -6.54
N HIS A 148 -31.67 -4.99 -6.34
CA HIS A 148 -33.11 -5.21 -6.14
C HIS A 148 -33.75 -3.85 -5.81
N ASN A 149 -34.35 -3.20 -6.81
CA ASN A 149 -35.71 -2.72 -6.61
C ASN A 149 -36.42 -2.50 -7.94
N SER A 150 -37.42 -3.37 -8.14
CA SER A 150 -38.67 -3.23 -8.90
C SER A 150 -38.64 -2.74 -10.34
#